data_AF-A0A6S7KH50-F1
#
_entry.id   AF-A0A6S7KH50-F1
#
_cell.length_a   1.000
_cell.length_b   1.000
_cell.length_c   1.000
_cell.angle_alpha   90.00
_cell.angle_beta   90.00
_cell.angle_gamma   90.00
#
_symmetry.space_group_name_H-M   'P 1'
#
loop_
_entity.id
_entity.type
_entity.pdbx_description
1 polymer ?
#
loop_
_entity_poly.entity_id
_entity_poly.type
_entity_poly.pdbx_seq_one_letter_code
_entity_poly.pdbx_strand_id
1 'polypeptide(L)'
;MVKFSGLVLRRFRQVQKFQQCIKRQLSSATAESLAQNHANLSVKCSEQNPENQSSRHSGEYYTIPKETVSTLFSHGLPKPAYLDEVKTLDEFNIMIRKPAISILESIKSDESAVRKFVIYGQDGCGKTMTLSHILHYCYLQEWLILFLPS
;
A
#
# COMPACT_ATOMS: atom_id res chain seq x y z
N MET A 1 -5.78 -8.10 53.49
CA MET A 1 -6.46 -9.24 52.82
C MET A 1 -7.26 -8.69 51.63
N VAL A 2 -6.63 -8.58 50.45
CA VAL A 2 -7.25 -7.97 49.25
C VAL A 2 -7.60 -9.06 48.25
N LYS A 3 -8.90 -9.27 48.02
CA LYS A 3 -9.43 -10.21 47.02
C LYS A 3 -9.24 -9.61 45.63
N PHE A 4 -8.26 -10.11 44.87
CA PHE A 4 -8.18 -9.86 43.43
C PHE A 4 -9.20 -10.72 42.68
N SER A 5 -10.28 -10.07 42.29
CA SER A 5 -11.44 -10.58 41.59
C SER A 5 -11.12 -11.05 40.15
N GLY A 6 -11.29 -12.36 39.92
CA GLY A 6 -11.79 -13.13 38.76
C GLY A 6 -11.66 -12.68 37.29
N LEU A 7 -11.38 -11.42 36.97
CA LEU A 7 -11.41 -10.90 35.59
C LEU A 7 -10.08 -11.11 34.84
N VAL A 8 -8.97 -11.19 35.57
CA VAL A 8 -7.63 -11.44 35.00
C VAL A 8 -7.50 -12.86 34.46
N LEU A 9 -8.16 -13.83 35.09
CA LEU A 9 -8.10 -15.25 34.68
C LEU A 9 -8.88 -15.55 33.38
N ARG A 10 -9.84 -14.70 32.99
CA ARG A 10 -10.60 -14.92 31.73
C ARG A 10 -9.80 -14.55 30.48
N ARG A 11 -8.89 -13.57 30.57
CA ARG A 11 -8.02 -13.18 29.44
C ARG A 11 -6.93 -14.20 29.14
N PHE A 12 -6.45 -14.97 30.12
CA PHE A 12 -5.42 -15.99 29.89
C PHE A 12 -5.93 -17.24 29.16
N ARG A 13 -7.21 -17.61 29.29
CA ARG A 13 -7.77 -18.79 28.60
C ARG A 13 -8.03 -18.57 27.09
N GLN A 14 -8.26 -17.33 26.66
CA GLN A 14 -8.47 -17.05 25.23
C GLN A 14 -7.17 -17.04 24.42
N VAL A 15 -6.03 -16.70 25.04
CA VAL A 15 -4.73 -16.70 24.37
C VAL A 15 -4.27 -18.14 24.06
N GLN A 16 -4.56 -19.12 24.93
CA GLN A 16 -4.14 -20.51 24.69
C GLN A 16 -4.93 -21.23 23.58
N LYS A 17 -6.19 -20.85 23.32
CA LYS A 17 -6.97 -21.46 22.22
C LYS A 17 -6.52 -20.98 20.84
N PHE A 18 -5.87 -19.82 20.74
CA PHE A 18 -5.35 -19.32 19.46
C PHE A 18 -4.05 -20.02 19.02
N GLN A 19 -3.25 -20.51 19.99
CA GLN A 19 -2.00 -21.23 19.68
C GLN A 19 -2.20 -22.67 19.19
N GLN A 20 -3.38 -23.26 19.36
CA GLN A 20 -3.60 -24.67 18.99
C GLN A 20 -4.08 -24.87 17.54
N CYS A 21 -4.53 -23.81 16.86
CA CYS A 21 -4.88 -23.86 15.44
C CYS A 21 -3.64 -23.78 14.52
N ILE A 22 -2.56 -23.16 14.99
CA ILE A 22 -1.32 -22.96 14.20
C ILE A 22 -0.48 -24.24 14.09
N LYS A 23 -0.68 -25.25 14.97
CA LYS A 23 0.18 -26.44 15.05
C LYS A 23 -0.35 -27.71 14.33
N ARG A 24 -1.38 -27.63 13.49
CA ARG A 24 -2.01 -28.85 12.91
C ARG A 24 -2.09 -28.95 11.39
N GLN A 25 -1.48 -28.05 10.62
CA GLN A 25 -1.33 -28.24 9.18
C GLN A 25 0.11 -27.96 8.73
N LEU A 26 1.02 -28.83 9.16
CA LEU A 26 2.27 -29.11 8.46
C LEU A 26 2.19 -30.58 8.02
N SER A 27 1.38 -30.84 7.00
CA SER A 27 1.49 -32.07 6.22
C SER A 27 2.66 -31.89 5.25
N SER A 28 3.76 -32.57 5.57
CA SER A 28 4.93 -32.73 4.73
C SER A 28 4.56 -33.46 3.43
N ALA A 29 4.30 -32.71 2.37
CA ALA A 29 4.36 -33.20 1.00
C ALA A 29 4.82 -32.03 0.12
N THR A 30 5.95 -32.22 -0.56
CA THR A 30 6.60 -31.31 -1.52
C THR A 30 7.00 -29.92 -1.00
N ALA A 31 8.01 -29.86 -0.13
CA ALA A 31 8.66 -28.61 0.28
C ALA A 31 9.71 -28.08 -0.73
N GLU A 32 10.04 -28.84 -1.77
CA GLU A 32 11.14 -28.52 -2.68
C GLU A 32 10.72 -27.62 -3.85
N SER A 33 9.44 -27.61 -4.26
CA SER A 33 8.99 -26.83 -5.44
C SER A 33 8.54 -25.40 -5.17
N LEU A 34 8.30 -25.01 -3.90
CA LEU A 34 7.94 -23.63 -3.54
C LEU A 34 9.17 -22.78 -3.18
N ALA A 35 10.21 -23.38 -2.62
CA ALA A 35 11.42 -22.67 -2.19
C ALA A 35 12.19 -22.02 -3.36
N GLN A 36 12.12 -22.59 -4.56
CA GLN A 36 12.74 -22.03 -5.77
C GLN A 36 12.05 -20.78 -6.31
N ASN A 37 10.78 -20.52 -5.93
CA ASN A 37 10.04 -19.35 -6.42
C ASN A 37 10.27 -18.07 -5.58
N HIS A 38 10.86 -18.18 -4.39
CA HIS A 38 11.10 -17.02 -3.51
C HIS A 38 12.44 -16.31 -3.76
N ALA A 39 13.32 -16.87 -4.60
CA ALA A 39 14.65 -16.30 -4.86
C ALA A 39 14.63 -15.05 -5.76
N ASN A 40 13.53 -14.77 -6.45
CA ASN A 40 13.40 -13.68 -7.44
C ASN A 40 12.25 -12.70 -7.18
N LEU A 41 11.73 -12.60 -5.94
CA LEU A 41 10.70 -11.60 -5.64
C LEU A 41 11.35 -10.25 -5.31
N SER A 42 11.72 -9.48 -6.34
CA SER A 42 12.15 -8.09 -6.14
C SER A 42 10.95 -7.27 -5.64
N VAL A 43 11.02 -6.80 -4.40
CA VAL A 43 9.97 -5.96 -3.80
C VAL A 43 9.94 -4.57 -4.46
N LYS A 44 11.10 -4.08 -4.91
CA LYS A 44 11.22 -2.83 -5.66
C LYS A 44 10.97 -3.08 -7.15
N CYS A 45 10.19 -2.20 -7.76
CA CYS A 45 9.93 -2.18 -9.19
C CYS A 45 11.17 -1.67 -9.93
N SER A 46 11.46 -2.25 -11.10
CA SER A 46 12.47 -1.70 -12.01
C SER A 46 12.01 -0.36 -12.61
N GLU A 47 10.70 -0.21 -12.83
CA GLU A 47 10.07 0.96 -13.43
C GLU A 47 9.67 1.99 -12.37
N GLN A 48 10.49 3.03 -12.21
CA GLN A 48 10.23 4.12 -11.27
C GLN A 48 9.21 5.14 -11.80
N ASN A 49 9.03 5.22 -13.12
CA ASN A 49 8.10 6.16 -13.74
C ASN A 49 6.66 5.57 -13.77
N PRO A 50 5.65 6.22 -13.15
CA PRO A 50 4.27 5.76 -13.17
C PRO A 50 3.64 5.69 -14.57
N GLU A 51 4.21 6.36 -15.57
CA GLU A 51 3.72 6.26 -16.94
C GLU A 51 3.90 4.87 -17.55
N ASN A 52 4.99 4.19 -17.22
CA ASN A 52 5.34 2.87 -17.78
C ASN A 52 4.78 1.70 -16.94
N GLN A 53 4.11 2.00 -15.84
CA GLN A 53 3.59 0.98 -14.93
C GLN A 53 2.32 0.34 -15.49
N SER A 54 2.41 -0.96 -15.80
CA SER A 54 1.28 -1.82 -16.16
C SER A 54 0.83 -2.74 -15.02
N SER A 55 -0.22 -3.52 -15.27
CA SER A 55 -0.75 -4.55 -14.35
C SER A 55 0.28 -5.61 -13.90
N ARG A 56 1.39 -5.78 -14.64
CA ARG A 56 2.48 -6.72 -14.29
C ARG A 56 3.23 -6.31 -13.03
N HIS A 57 3.41 -5.01 -12.82
CA HIS A 57 4.13 -4.47 -11.66
C HIS A 57 3.23 -4.33 -10.42
N SER A 58 1.98 -4.79 -10.49
CA SER A 58 1.05 -4.75 -9.37
C SER A 58 1.60 -5.58 -8.21
N GLY A 59 1.87 -4.95 -7.07
CA GLY A 59 2.51 -5.63 -5.94
C GLY A 59 3.87 -5.06 -5.58
N GLU A 60 4.54 -4.45 -6.55
CA GLU A 60 5.88 -3.90 -6.40
C GLU A 60 5.83 -2.46 -5.87
N TYR A 61 6.96 -1.99 -5.34
CA TYR A 61 7.13 -0.65 -4.81
C TYR A 61 8.03 0.18 -5.71
N TYR A 62 7.62 1.40 -6.01
CA TYR A 62 8.48 2.38 -6.65
C TYR A 62 8.76 3.55 -5.68
N THR A 63 9.90 4.19 -5.87
CA THR A 63 10.41 5.26 -5.02
C THR A 63 10.19 6.60 -5.70
N ILE A 64 9.64 7.56 -4.95
CA ILE A 64 9.47 8.94 -5.41
C ILE A 64 10.63 9.79 -4.90
N PRO A 65 11.27 10.63 -5.74
CA PRO A 65 12.29 11.58 -5.30
C PRO A 65 11.77 12.55 -4.23
N LYS A 66 12.59 12.86 -3.23
CA LYS A 66 12.21 13.73 -2.09
C LYS A 66 11.77 15.14 -2.52
N GLU A 67 12.36 15.67 -3.59
CA GLU A 67 12.03 16.99 -4.16
C GLU A 67 10.61 17.02 -4.73
N THR A 68 10.21 15.95 -5.42
CA THR A 68 8.85 15.78 -5.94
C THR A 68 7.86 15.65 -4.79
N VAL A 69 8.22 14.89 -3.75
CA VAL A 69 7.36 14.69 -2.57
C VAL A 69 7.09 16.01 -1.86
N SER A 70 8.12 16.81 -1.57
CA SER A 70 7.94 18.08 -0.85
C SER A 70 7.05 19.06 -1.61
N THR A 71 7.14 19.07 -2.93
CA THR A 71 6.33 19.94 -3.80
C THR A 71 4.88 19.45 -3.87
N LEU A 72 4.68 18.18 -4.21
CA LEU A 72 3.37 17.57 -4.45
C LEU A 72 2.52 17.44 -3.18
N PHE A 73 3.16 17.15 -2.06
CA PHE A 73 2.51 16.80 -0.79
C PHE A 73 2.64 17.88 0.29
N SER A 74 3.03 19.10 -0.10
CA SER A 74 3.18 20.27 0.78
C SER A 74 1.89 20.63 1.55
N HIS A 75 0.74 20.48 0.90
CA HIS A 75 -0.57 20.88 1.44
C HIS A 75 -1.44 19.70 1.91
N GLY A 76 -0.90 18.48 1.94
CA GLY A 76 -1.58 17.29 2.47
C GLY A 76 -1.29 16.01 1.69
N LEU A 77 -1.68 14.88 2.29
CA LEU A 77 -1.31 13.49 1.97
C LEU A 77 0.20 13.25 1.89
N PRO A 78 0.75 12.09 2.27
CA PRO A 78 0.11 10.90 2.85
C PRO A 78 -0.18 11.02 4.37
N LYS A 79 -0.80 9.97 4.95
CA LYS A 79 -1.19 9.93 6.38
C LYS A 79 0.03 9.98 7.32
N PRO A 80 -0.11 10.48 8.57
CA PRO A 80 1.00 10.53 9.53
C PRO A 80 1.71 9.20 9.76
N ALA A 81 0.96 8.09 9.88
CA ALA A 81 1.55 6.77 10.06
C ALA A 81 2.48 6.36 8.91
N TYR A 82 2.18 6.78 7.69
CA TYR A 82 3.06 6.53 6.54
C TYR A 82 4.27 7.48 6.54
N LEU A 83 4.11 8.71 7.02
CA LEU A 83 5.25 9.63 7.17
C LEU A 83 6.28 9.10 8.19
N ASP A 84 5.83 8.38 9.24
CA ASP A 84 6.73 7.67 10.15
C ASP A 84 7.52 6.55 9.45
N GLU A 85 6.89 5.82 8.53
CA GLU A 85 7.56 4.83 7.67
C GLU A 85 8.60 5.50 6.76
N VAL A 86 8.23 6.60 6.10
CA VAL A 86 9.15 7.37 5.25
C VAL A 86 10.33 7.90 6.06
N LYS A 87 10.09 8.34 7.29
CA LYS A 87 11.16 8.83 8.19
C LYS A 87 12.13 7.72 8.60
N THR A 88 11.63 6.51 8.81
CA THR A 88 12.49 5.37 9.19
C THR A 88 13.25 4.79 8.02
N LEU A 89 12.65 4.76 6.82
CA LEU A 89 13.27 4.24 5.60
C LEU A 89 14.09 5.29 4.84
N ASP A 90 13.91 6.57 5.16
CA ASP A 90 14.45 7.73 4.43
C ASP A 90 14.11 7.75 2.93
N GLU A 91 13.10 6.97 2.54
CA GLU A 91 12.63 6.77 1.16
C GLU A 91 11.10 6.87 1.12
N PHE A 92 10.59 7.52 0.07
CA PHE A 92 9.16 7.59 -0.18
C PHE A 92 8.73 6.49 -1.15
N ASN A 93 8.32 5.34 -0.61
CA ASN A 93 8.00 4.15 -1.40
C ASN A 93 6.48 3.96 -1.52
N ILE A 94 5.94 4.00 -2.74
CA ILE A 94 4.52 3.70 -3.02
C ILE A 94 4.39 2.33 -3.67
N MET A 95 3.45 1.52 -3.18
CA MET A 95 3.06 0.27 -3.81
C MET A 95 2.21 0.54 -5.07
N ILE A 96 2.56 -0.13 -6.17
CA ILE A 96 1.77 -0.13 -7.41
C ILE A 96 0.54 -1.00 -7.19
N ARG A 97 -0.65 -0.39 -7.26
CA ARG A 97 -1.92 -1.06 -7.00
C ARG A 97 -2.81 -1.09 -8.24
N LYS A 98 -3.49 -2.22 -8.45
CA LYS A 98 -4.50 -2.41 -9.51
C LYS A 98 -5.50 -1.24 -9.66
N PRO A 99 -6.12 -0.69 -8.59
CA PRO A 99 -7.05 0.44 -8.74
C PRO A 99 -6.39 1.71 -9.29
N ALA A 100 -5.14 2.00 -8.94
CA ALA A 100 -4.43 3.15 -9.49
C ALA A 100 -4.19 2.96 -10.99
N ILE A 101 -3.66 1.79 -11.38
CA ILE A 101 -3.40 1.45 -12.78
C ILE A 101 -4.68 1.57 -13.63
N SER A 102 -5.80 1.02 -13.16
CA SER A 102 -7.06 1.08 -13.90
C SER A 102 -7.56 2.51 -14.13
N ILE A 103 -7.40 3.40 -13.14
CA ILE A 103 -7.75 4.82 -13.28
C ILE A 103 -6.78 5.51 -14.26
N LEU A 104 -5.48 5.24 -14.16
CA LEU A 104 -4.46 5.81 -15.06
C LEU A 104 -4.65 5.36 -16.51
N GLU A 105 -4.91 4.08 -16.75
CA GLU A 105 -5.23 3.53 -18.08
C GLU A 105 -6.50 4.18 -18.65
N SER A 106 -7.50 4.40 -17.80
CA SER A 106 -8.71 5.13 -18.21
C SER A 106 -8.34 6.55 -18.63
N ILE A 107 -7.61 7.29 -17.78
CA ILE A 107 -7.16 8.66 -18.07
C ILE A 107 -6.41 8.73 -19.41
N LYS A 108 -5.48 7.81 -19.66
CA LYS A 108 -4.65 7.75 -20.88
C LYS A 108 -5.44 7.42 -22.16
N SER A 109 -6.54 6.66 -22.08
CA SER A 109 -7.19 6.13 -23.27
C SER A 109 -8.00 7.15 -24.04
N ASP A 110 -8.49 8.21 -23.39
CA ASP A 110 -9.23 9.27 -24.06
C ASP A 110 -9.24 10.55 -23.22
N GLU A 111 -8.79 11.65 -23.83
CA GLU A 111 -8.62 12.97 -23.21
C GLU A 111 -9.80 13.91 -23.47
N SER A 112 -10.79 13.46 -24.26
CA SER A 112 -11.81 14.34 -24.85
C SER A 112 -12.91 14.75 -23.85
N ALA A 113 -13.10 13.99 -22.77
CA ALA A 113 -14.19 14.19 -21.81
C ALA A 113 -13.70 14.21 -20.35
N VAL A 114 -14.30 15.10 -19.55
CA VAL A 114 -14.03 15.19 -18.10
C VAL A 114 -14.64 14.00 -17.39
N ARG A 115 -13.81 13.08 -16.90
CA ARG A 115 -14.25 11.89 -16.15
C ARG A 115 -14.26 12.14 -14.64
N LYS A 116 -15.18 11.48 -13.95
CA LYS A 116 -15.33 11.54 -12.50
C LYS A 116 -15.03 10.16 -11.92
N PHE A 117 -14.03 10.10 -11.03
CA PHE A 117 -13.64 8.86 -10.36
C PHE A 117 -13.96 8.95 -8.87
N VAL A 118 -14.37 7.84 -8.27
CA VAL A 118 -14.60 7.72 -6.83
C VAL A 118 -13.83 6.52 -6.31
N ILE A 119 -12.87 6.76 -5.40
CA ILE A 119 -12.09 5.70 -4.75
C ILE A 119 -12.80 5.33 -3.43
N TYR A 120 -13.50 4.20 -3.42
CA TYR A 120 -14.24 3.71 -2.25
C TYR A 120 -13.71 2.37 -1.74
N GLY A 121 -14.06 2.03 -0.50
CA GLY A 121 -13.66 0.78 0.15
C GLY A 121 -13.62 0.89 1.66
N GLN A 122 -13.35 -0.23 2.33
CA GLN A 122 -13.23 -0.30 3.79
C GLN A 122 -12.14 0.63 4.34
N ASP A 123 -12.21 0.92 5.63
CA ASP A 123 -11.18 1.73 6.28
C ASP A 123 -9.84 0.99 6.34
N GLY A 124 -8.77 1.75 6.12
CA GLY A 124 -7.42 1.17 6.03
C GLY A 124 -7.10 0.47 4.70
N CYS A 125 -8.02 0.40 3.71
CA CYS A 125 -7.71 -0.28 2.45
C CYS A 125 -6.70 0.47 1.55
N GLY A 126 -6.25 1.67 1.93
CA GLY A 126 -5.22 2.44 1.23
C GLY A 126 -5.73 3.36 0.11
N LYS A 127 -7.00 3.80 0.18
CA LYS A 127 -7.61 4.79 -0.74
C LYS A 127 -6.72 6.02 -0.96
N THR A 128 -6.21 6.57 0.14
CA THR A 128 -5.27 7.69 0.16
C THR A 128 -4.00 7.42 -0.64
N MET A 129 -3.38 6.24 -0.46
CA MET A 129 -2.15 5.88 -1.17
C MET A 129 -2.40 5.67 -2.67
N THR A 130 -3.57 5.11 -3.03
CA THR A 130 -4.01 5.02 -4.42
C THR A 130 -4.16 6.41 -5.05
N LEU A 131 -4.72 7.38 -4.33
CA LEU A 131 -4.82 8.76 -4.79
C LEU A 131 -3.42 9.42 -4.93
N SER A 132 -2.53 9.22 -3.96
CA SER A 132 -1.14 9.72 -4.02
C SER A 132 -0.38 9.20 -5.24
N HIS A 133 -0.60 7.94 -5.62
CA HIS A 133 -0.01 7.37 -6.85
C HIS A 133 -0.51 8.10 -8.10
N ILE A 134 -1.82 8.35 -8.19
CA ILE A 134 -2.41 9.08 -9.32
C ILE A 134 -1.90 10.53 -9.37
N LEU A 135 -1.82 11.20 -8.22
CA LEU A 135 -1.30 12.56 -8.11
C LEU A 135 0.16 12.65 -8.58
N HIS A 136 0.99 11.68 -8.22
CA HIS A 136 2.37 11.63 -8.69
C HIS A 136 2.46 11.48 -10.21
N TYR A 137 1.61 10.66 -10.82
CA TYR A 137 1.51 10.59 -12.28
C TYR A 137 1.11 11.93 -12.89
N CYS A 138 0.05 12.58 -12.39
CA CYS A 138 -0.40 13.88 -12.91
C CYS A 138 0.68 14.96 -12.77
N TYR A 139 1.48 14.92 -11.71
CA TYR A 139 2.59 15.85 -11.50
C TYR A 139 3.67 15.69 -12.57
N LEU A 140 4.04 14.45 -12.91
CA LEU A 140 5.04 14.19 -13.95
C LEU A 140 4.56 14.58 -15.36
N GLN A 141 3.25 14.58 -15.58
CA GLN A 141 2.65 15.04 -16.84
C GLN A 141 2.43 16.57 -16.87
N GLU A 142 2.92 17.30 -15.85
CA GLU A 142 2.78 18.76 -15.72
C GLU A 142 1.33 19.26 -15.67
N TRP A 143 0.42 18.47 -15.09
CA TRP A 143 -0.99 18.85 -14.96
C TRP A 143 -1.21 19.87 -13.84
N LEU A 144 -2.24 20.70 -13.98
CA LEU A 144 -2.72 21.55 -12.88
C LEU A 144 -3.44 20.70 -11.83
N ILE A 145 -2.83 20.57 -10.65
CA ILE A 145 -3.37 19.78 -9.55
C ILE A 145 -4.08 20.69 -8.54
N LEU A 146 -5.39 20.53 -8.40
CA LEU A 146 -6.16 21.10 -7.30
C LEU A 146 -6.47 20.01 -6.28
N PHE A 147 -5.78 20.04 -5.15
CA PHE A 147 -6.01 19.11 -4.04
C PHE A 147 -6.76 19.79 -2.90
N LEU A 148 -7.85 19.16 -2.44
CA LEU A 148 -8.65 19.62 -1.31
C LEU A 148 -8.51 18.62 -0.15
N PRO A 149 -7.61 18.87 0.82
CA PRO A 149 -7.51 18.03 2.01
C PRO A 149 -8.80 18.11 2.85
N SER A 150 -9.15 16.99 3.50
CA SER A 150 -10.22 16.90 4.50
C SER A 150 -9.70 17.14 5.91
#